data_AF-A0AAN7TY34-F1
#
_entry.id   AF-A0AAN7TY34-F1
#
_cell.length_a   1.000
_cell.length_b   1.000
_cell.length_c   1.000
_cell.angle_alpha   90.00
_cell.angle_beta   90.00
_cell.angle_gamma   90.00
#
_symmetry.space_group_name_H-M   'P 1'
#
loop_
_entity.id
_entity.type
_entity.pdbx_description
1 polymer ?
#
loop_
_entity_poly.entity_id
_entity_poly.type
_entity_poly.pdbx_seq_one_letter_code
_entity_poly.pdbx_strand_id
1 'polypeptide(L)'
;MSESVVIETINQLVSKEYLDINDINELIDQIKQLDFNTALNQISNNDYHLIKLLCNEAKKSIDSNLVTEIIKFINVVANEDKNIVKILVDVESLNWIIPNCFIVEETLSVNYLTTFNLIFSNIDNLPKKELLKLDDSFLDSLIELALQFKDYYETNFIHSLYYTMFGYQKNIISDGYSPLILKLYSIKEAPEIGPELISLLNRSNLEYNMLPQCLSLINDLFTYSTEHQIPCFFFTLDIKVLIDIIIREINNLDELDPSRWQFLEVLSTIIDHNEYSSPNFNNDSKDDNTNNNDEIISFYKIDDIKNVLFLLNEDRNQEKDPHSSMISKSILKKLYKLQQQQQQKNKK
;
A
#
# COMPACT_ATOMS: atom_id res chain seq x y z
N MET A 1 -19.86 -37.82 8.61
CA MET A 1 -19.24 -38.11 9.92
C MET A 1 -19.92 -37.23 10.95
N SER A 2 -20.11 -37.63 12.21
CA SER A 2 -20.68 -36.70 13.21
C SER A 2 -19.62 -35.69 13.63
N GLU A 3 -20.04 -34.47 13.95
CA GLU A 3 -19.15 -33.37 14.39
C GLU A 3 -18.26 -33.78 15.58
N SER A 4 -18.81 -34.58 16.52
CA SER A 4 -18.06 -35.13 17.64
C SER A 4 -16.86 -35.99 17.21
N VAL A 5 -17.02 -36.77 16.12
CA VAL A 5 -15.95 -37.64 15.59
C VAL A 5 -14.91 -36.79 14.89
N VAL A 6 -15.32 -35.74 14.16
CA VAL A 6 -14.40 -34.78 13.53
C VAL A 6 -13.51 -34.11 14.59
N ILE A 7 -14.11 -33.62 15.68
CA ILE A 7 -13.40 -32.98 16.79
C ILE A 7 -12.44 -33.97 17.48
N GLU A 8 -12.87 -35.21 17.68
CA GLU A 8 -12.01 -36.25 18.27
C GLU A 8 -10.78 -36.52 17.39
N THR A 9 -10.96 -36.64 16.07
CA THR A 9 -9.86 -36.79 15.12
C THR A 9 -8.90 -35.59 15.15
N ILE A 10 -9.42 -34.35 15.16
CA ILE A 10 -8.59 -33.15 15.27
C ILE A 10 -7.75 -33.19 16.55
N ASN A 11 -8.37 -33.50 17.69
CA ASN A 11 -7.66 -33.56 18.97
C ASN A 11 -6.59 -34.66 19.00
N GLN A 12 -6.87 -35.82 18.39
CA GLN A 12 -5.88 -36.90 18.25
C GLN A 12 -4.69 -36.44 17.42
N LEU A 13 -4.92 -35.78 16.28
CA LEU A 13 -3.86 -35.24 15.43
C LEU A 13 -3.05 -34.17 16.18
N VAL A 14 -3.70 -33.15 16.76
CA VAL A 14 -3.03 -32.07 17.50
C VAL A 14 -2.21 -32.58 18.69
N SER A 15 -2.57 -33.73 19.26
CA SER A 15 -1.83 -34.33 20.38
C SER A 15 -0.54 -35.07 19.99
N LYS A 16 -0.29 -35.29 18.68
CA LYS A 16 0.93 -35.97 18.22
C LYS A 16 2.16 -35.08 18.44
N GLU A 17 3.26 -35.69 18.86
CA GLU A 17 4.56 -35.00 19.02
C GLU A 17 5.15 -34.55 17.67
N TYR A 18 4.81 -35.27 16.60
CA TYR A 18 5.22 -35.00 15.23
C TYR A 18 4.04 -35.23 14.28
N LEU A 19 3.85 -34.31 13.33
CA LEU A 19 2.89 -34.45 12.23
C LEU A 19 3.65 -34.60 10.92
N ASP A 20 3.27 -35.60 10.12
CA ASP A 20 3.68 -35.64 8.73
C ASP A 20 2.73 -34.82 7.84
N ILE A 21 3.05 -34.74 6.55
CA ILE A 21 2.27 -34.00 5.55
C ILE A 21 0.82 -34.51 5.46
N ASN A 22 0.60 -35.81 5.58
CA ASN A 22 -0.73 -36.40 5.48
C ASN A 22 -1.56 -36.05 6.71
N ASP A 23 -0.94 -36.07 7.88
CA ASP A 23 -1.58 -35.64 9.13
C ASP A 23 -2.01 -34.17 9.07
N ILE A 24 -1.19 -33.29 8.50
CA ILE A 24 -1.52 -31.86 8.35
C ILE A 24 -2.67 -31.67 7.36
N ASN A 25 -2.63 -32.36 6.22
CA ASN A 25 -3.70 -32.30 5.23
C ASN A 25 -5.02 -32.83 5.81
N GLU A 26 -4.99 -33.97 6.50
CA GLU A 26 -6.14 -34.51 7.19
C GLU A 26 -6.66 -33.52 8.23
N LEU A 27 -5.78 -32.92 9.04
CA LEU A 27 -6.17 -31.94 10.03
C LEU A 27 -6.90 -30.74 9.41
N ILE A 28 -6.37 -30.18 8.33
CA ILE A 28 -7.00 -29.06 7.62
C ILE A 28 -8.36 -29.50 7.05
N ASP A 29 -8.45 -30.70 6.48
CA ASP A 29 -9.69 -31.24 5.91
C ASP A 29 -10.75 -31.54 6.98
N GLN A 30 -10.35 -31.96 8.18
CA GLN A 30 -11.28 -32.13 9.30
C GLN A 30 -11.80 -30.78 9.78
N ILE A 31 -10.94 -29.76 9.91
CA ILE A 31 -11.37 -28.42 10.33
C ILE A 31 -12.36 -27.81 9.33
N LYS A 32 -12.14 -27.98 8.03
CA LYS A 32 -13.05 -27.51 6.97
C LYS A 32 -14.45 -28.15 7.03
N GLN A 33 -14.61 -29.27 7.72
CA GLN A 33 -15.92 -29.94 7.89
C GLN A 33 -16.74 -29.39 9.07
N LEU A 34 -16.12 -28.62 9.96
CA LEU A 34 -16.80 -28.00 11.09
C LEU A 34 -17.55 -26.74 10.68
N ASP A 35 -18.60 -26.38 11.42
CA ASP A 35 -19.15 -25.04 11.31
C ASP A 35 -18.11 -24.00 11.78
N PHE A 36 -18.26 -22.78 11.28
CA PHE A 36 -17.29 -21.72 11.50
C PHE A 36 -16.98 -21.43 12.98
N ASN A 37 -18.01 -21.39 13.83
CA ASN A 37 -17.81 -21.07 15.25
C ASN A 37 -17.11 -22.22 15.97
N THR A 38 -17.47 -23.45 15.65
CA THR A 38 -16.80 -24.64 16.21
C THR A 38 -15.36 -24.73 15.72
N ALA A 39 -15.09 -24.47 14.44
CA ALA A 39 -13.74 -24.41 13.89
C ALA A 39 -12.87 -23.38 14.62
N LEU A 40 -13.36 -22.14 14.78
CA LEU A 40 -12.64 -21.09 15.50
C LEU A 40 -12.37 -21.45 16.96
N ASN A 41 -13.34 -22.07 17.64
CA ASN A 41 -13.14 -22.56 19.01
C ASN A 41 -12.04 -23.64 19.05
N GLN A 42 -12.04 -24.57 18.09
CA GLN A 42 -10.97 -25.59 18.03
C GLN A 42 -9.60 -24.99 17.71
N ILE A 43 -9.54 -23.96 16.87
CA ILE A 43 -8.28 -23.30 16.50
C ILE A 43 -7.73 -22.48 17.67
N SER A 44 -8.59 -21.79 18.42
CA SER A 44 -8.19 -20.95 19.57
C SER A 44 -7.92 -21.76 20.85
N ASN A 45 -8.33 -23.03 20.90
CA ASN A 45 -8.08 -23.93 22.03
C ASN A 45 -6.59 -24.04 22.37
N ASN A 46 -6.30 -24.20 23.68
CA ASN A 46 -4.96 -24.33 24.24
C ASN A 46 -3.99 -23.23 23.78
N ASP A 47 -4.45 -21.97 23.79
CA ASP A 47 -3.65 -20.82 23.39
C ASP A 47 -3.11 -20.96 21.96
N TYR A 48 -4.01 -21.32 21.03
CA TYR A 48 -3.74 -21.50 19.61
C TYR A 48 -2.61 -22.51 19.32
N HIS A 49 -2.57 -23.60 20.09
CA HIS A 49 -1.55 -24.63 19.95
C HIS A 49 -1.47 -25.18 18.51
N LEU A 50 -2.63 -25.35 17.86
CA LEU A 50 -2.72 -25.76 16.48
C LEU A 50 -1.97 -24.81 15.52
N ILE A 51 -2.20 -23.50 15.63
CA ILE A 51 -1.53 -22.52 14.75
C ILE A 51 -0.02 -22.59 14.96
N LYS A 52 0.44 -22.65 16.22
CA LYS A 52 1.86 -22.77 16.56
C LYS A 52 2.46 -24.06 15.99
N LEU A 53 1.72 -25.17 16.01
CA LEU A 53 2.12 -26.45 15.42
C LEU A 53 2.29 -26.32 13.89
N LEU A 54 1.31 -25.75 13.19
CA LEU A 54 1.38 -25.53 11.75
C LEU A 54 2.55 -24.62 11.35
N CYS A 55 2.80 -23.53 12.08
CA CYS A 55 3.95 -22.66 11.84
C CYS A 55 5.29 -23.38 12.05
N ASN A 56 5.39 -24.25 13.06
CA ASN A 56 6.59 -25.03 13.31
C ASN A 56 6.87 -26.05 12.20
N GLU A 57 5.83 -26.66 11.63
CA GLU A 57 5.99 -27.59 10.52
C GLU A 57 6.29 -26.86 9.20
N ALA A 58 5.64 -25.73 8.94
CA ALA A 58 5.98 -24.87 7.81
C ALA A 58 7.47 -24.45 7.83
N LYS A 59 7.99 -24.11 9.01
CA LYS A 59 9.40 -23.73 9.20
C LYS A 59 10.39 -24.86 8.90
N LYS A 60 10.00 -26.12 9.10
CA LYS A 60 10.87 -27.30 8.87
C LYS A 60 10.70 -27.88 7.47
N SER A 61 9.57 -27.62 6.82
CA SER A 61 9.22 -28.22 5.54
C SER A 61 10.05 -27.65 4.40
N ILE A 62 10.45 -28.54 3.49
CA ILE A 62 10.99 -28.18 2.16
C ILE A 62 9.93 -28.29 1.06
N ASP A 63 8.74 -28.81 1.38
CA ASP A 63 7.61 -28.92 0.46
C ASP A 63 6.85 -27.59 0.43
N SER A 64 7.06 -26.81 -0.64
CA SER A 64 6.40 -25.53 -0.85
C SER A 64 4.88 -25.65 -0.97
N ASN A 65 4.35 -26.79 -1.43
CA ASN A 65 2.90 -26.99 -1.51
C ASN A 65 2.28 -27.09 -0.12
N LEU A 66 2.92 -27.85 0.78
CA LEU A 66 2.49 -27.92 2.19
C LEU A 66 2.52 -26.54 2.85
N VAL A 67 3.65 -25.83 2.72
CA VAL A 67 3.78 -24.47 3.30
C VAL A 67 2.69 -23.55 2.75
N THR A 68 2.35 -23.70 1.47
CA THR A 68 1.31 -22.92 0.82
C THR A 68 -0.11 -23.29 1.29
N GLU A 69 -0.41 -24.55 1.56
CA GLU A 69 -1.71 -24.91 2.14
C GLU A 69 -1.83 -24.42 3.59
N ILE A 70 -0.73 -24.47 4.35
CA ILE A 70 -0.67 -23.88 5.70
C ILE A 70 -0.91 -22.36 5.63
N ILE A 71 -0.26 -21.63 4.71
CA ILE A 71 -0.41 -20.18 4.62
C ILE A 71 -1.83 -19.77 4.20
N LYS A 72 -2.44 -20.52 3.26
CA LYS A 72 -3.85 -20.31 2.87
C LYS A 72 -4.79 -20.50 4.05
N PHE A 73 -4.60 -21.59 4.81
CA PHE A 73 -5.38 -21.84 6.01
C PHE A 73 -5.21 -20.71 7.03
N ILE A 74 -3.98 -20.32 7.33
CA ILE A 74 -3.67 -19.22 8.26
C ILE A 74 -4.35 -17.93 7.83
N ASN A 75 -4.28 -17.55 6.55
CA ASN A 75 -4.90 -16.31 6.05
C ASN A 75 -6.42 -16.30 6.25
N VAL A 76 -7.09 -17.42 5.96
CA VAL A 76 -8.54 -17.53 6.17
C VAL A 76 -8.90 -17.27 7.62
N VAL A 77 -8.17 -17.88 8.56
CA VAL A 77 -8.50 -17.73 9.98
C VAL A 77 -8.05 -16.36 10.52
N ALA A 78 -6.91 -15.83 10.07
CA ALA A 78 -6.37 -14.55 10.52
C ALA A 78 -7.23 -13.34 10.11
N ASN A 79 -8.02 -13.46 9.04
CA ASN A 79 -9.05 -12.48 8.69
C ASN A 79 -10.15 -12.36 9.75
N GLU A 80 -10.40 -13.45 10.48
CA GLU A 80 -11.49 -13.56 11.44
C GLU A 80 -11.00 -13.38 12.88
N ASP A 81 -9.79 -13.87 13.19
CA ASP A 81 -9.14 -13.75 14.48
C ASP A 81 -7.76 -13.10 14.38
N LYS A 82 -7.72 -11.81 14.73
CA LYS A 82 -6.51 -10.99 14.72
C LYS A 82 -5.41 -11.49 15.67
N ASN A 83 -5.72 -12.35 16.64
CA ASN A 83 -4.69 -12.92 17.51
C ASN A 83 -3.75 -13.85 16.76
N ILE A 84 -4.19 -14.45 15.65
CA ILE A 84 -3.36 -15.29 14.79
C ILE A 84 -2.18 -14.49 14.24
N VAL A 85 -2.40 -13.23 13.88
CA VAL A 85 -1.33 -12.35 13.41
C VAL A 85 -0.26 -12.15 14.49
N LYS A 86 -0.66 -11.99 15.76
CA LYS A 86 0.29 -11.90 16.89
C LYS A 86 1.09 -13.19 17.05
N ILE A 87 0.43 -14.34 16.93
CA ILE A 87 1.09 -15.64 17.02
C ILE A 87 2.12 -15.82 15.91
N LEU A 88 1.81 -15.43 14.66
CA LEU A 88 2.75 -15.48 13.55
C LEU A 88 4.03 -14.70 13.86
N VAL A 89 3.88 -13.51 14.43
CA VAL A 89 5.00 -12.66 14.86
C VAL A 89 5.76 -13.28 16.03
N ASP A 90 5.06 -13.81 17.04
CA ASP A 90 5.66 -14.40 18.24
C ASP A 90 6.49 -15.65 17.93
N VAL A 91 6.08 -16.46 16.94
CA VAL A 91 6.83 -17.64 16.48
C VAL A 91 7.86 -17.32 15.40
N GLU A 92 8.13 -16.03 15.16
CA GLU A 92 9.12 -15.52 14.20
C GLU A 92 8.89 -16.03 12.76
N SER A 93 7.64 -15.98 12.28
CA SER A 93 7.23 -16.60 11.02
C SER A 93 7.84 -15.99 9.77
N LEU A 94 8.30 -14.73 9.82
CA LEU A 94 8.93 -14.11 8.64
C LEU A 94 10.17 -14.88 8.17
N ASN A 95 10.82 -15.65 9.05
CA ASN A 95 11.95 -16.53 8.68
C ASN A 95 11.63 -17.51 7.54
N TRP A 96 10.40 -18.00 7.47
CA TRP A 96 9.99 -18.97 6.47
C TRP A 96 8.97 -18.39 5.48
N ILE A 97 8.22 -17.35 5.85
CA ILE A 97 7.31 -16.66 4.91
C ILE A 97 8.12 -15.93 3.82
N ILE A 98 9.16 -15.18 4.19
CA ILE A 98 9.94 -14.37 3.23
C ILE A 98 10.54 -15.24 2.11
N PRO A 99 11.32 -16.31 2.39
CA PRO A 99 11.92 -17.11 1.31
C PRO A 99 10.87 -17.79 0.43
N ASN A 100 9.79 -18.31 1.02
CA ASN A 100 8.75 -19.00 0.26
C ASN A 100 7.95 -18.04 -0.63
N CYS A 101 7.77 -16.78 -0.21
CA CYS A 101 7.08 -15.76 -0.99
C CYS A 101 7.72 -15.53 -2.38
N PHE A 102 9.05 -15.63 -2.47
CA PHE A 102 9.81 -15.28 -3.68
C PHE A 102 10.29 -16.48 -4.50
N ILE A 103 10.09 -17.72 -4.01
CA ILE A 103 10.50 -18.95 -4.72
C ILE A 103 9.32 -19.62 -5.46
N VAL A 104 8.10 -19.38 -5.02
CA VAL A 104 6.88 -19.96 -5.60
C VAL A 104 6.38 -19.16 -6.81
N GLU A 105 5.55 -19.79 -7.64
CA GLU A 105 4.83 -19.12 -8.72
C GLU A 105 3.88 -18.03 -8.19
N GLU A 106 3.56 -17.05 -9.02
CA GLU A 106 2.84 -15.84 -8.63
C GLU A 106 1.46 -16.12 -8.03
N THR A 107 0.74 -17.10 -8.57
CA THR A 107 -0.59 -17.53 -8.10
C THR A 107 -0.57 -18.06 -6.67
N LEU A 108 0.59 -18.54 -6.21
CA LEU A 108 0.79 -18.99 -4.84
C LEU A 108 1.38 -17.86 -3.97
N SER A 109 2.28 -17.06 -4.54
CA SER A 109 2.95 -15.92 -3.88
C SER A 109 1.94 -14.92 -3.30
N VAL A 110 0.80 -14.71 -3.97
CA VAL A 110 -0.30 -13.85 -3.46
C VAL A 110 -0.73 -14.21 -2.03
N ASN A 111 -0.68 -15.49 -1.65
CA ASN A 111 -1.07 -15.89 -0.30
C ASN A 111 -0.03 -15.42 0.74
N TYR A 112 1.25 -15.47 0.40
CA TYR A 112 2.32 -14.97 1.27
C TYR A 112 2.27 -13.44 1.38
N LEU A 113 2.05 -12.73 0.26
CA LEU A 113 1.81 -11.29 0.23
C LEU A 113 0.59 -10.90 1.08
N THR A 114 -0.48 -11.68 1.02
CA THR A 114 -1.67 -11.49 1.88
C THR A 114 -1.30 -11.65 3.35
N THR A 115 -0.45 -12.60 3.72
CA THR A 115 0.02 -12.73 5.10
C THR A 115 0.83 -11.52 5.55
N PHE A 116 1.70 -10.98 4.69
CA PHE A 116 2.39 -9.71 4.98
C PHE A 116 1.40 -8.57 5.20
N ASN A 117 0.38 -8.45 4.35
CA ASN A 117 -0.65 -7.42 4.48
C ASN A 117 -1.41 -7.55 5.81
N LEU A 118 -1.75 -8.77 6.23
CA LEU A 118 -2.38 -9.03 7.52
C LEU A 118 -1.47 -8.67 8.69
N ILE A 119 -0.18 -9.00 8.61
CA ILE A 119 0.83 -8.64 9.62
C ILE A 119 0.95 -7.12 9.73
N PHE A 120 1.23 -6.43 8.63
CA PHE A 120 1.49 -4.99 8.63
C PHE A 120 0.25 -4.14 8.97
N SER A 121 -0.94 -4.64 8.66
CA SER A 121 -2.19 -3.93 8.97
C SER A 121 -2.64 -4.09 10.41
N ASN A 122 -2.34 -5.21 11.07
CA ASN A 122 -2.81 -5.51 12.43
C ASN A 122 -1.73 -5.34 13.52
N ILE A 123 -0.47 -5.16 13.15
CA ILE A 123 0.64 -4.90 14.08
C ILE A 123 1.18 -3.49 13.82
N ASP A 124 1.10 -2.62 14.83
CA ASP A 124 1.60 -1.25 14.72
C ASP A 124 3.12 -1.15 14.88
N ASN A 125 3.72 -2.03 15.69
CA ASN A 125 5.16 -2.07 15.95
C ASN A 125 5.63 -3.51 15.91
N LEU A 126 6.23 -3.91 14.80
CA LEU A 126 6.86 -5.22 14.69
C LEU A 126 8.05 -5.35 15.67
N PRO A 127 8.22 -6.51 16.31
CA PRO A 127 9.39 -6.76 17.15
C PRO A 127 10.68 -6.58 16.36
N LYS A 128 11.73 -6.06 17.01
CA LYS A 128 13.04 -5.81 16.38
C LYS A 128 13.59 -7.04 15.64
N LYS A 129 13.36 -8.24 16.17
CA LYS A 129 13.78 -9.50 15.52
C LYS A 129 13.10 -9.76 14.18
N GLU A 130 11.84 -9.36 14.01
CA GLU A 130 11.11 -9.46 12.75
C GLU A 130 11.53 -8.34 11.79
N LEU A 131 11.67 -7.10 12.31
CA LEU A 131 12.11 -5.96 11.52
C LEU A 131 13.48 -6.19 10.85
N LEU A 132 14.41 -6.85 11.54
CA LEU A 132 15.73 -7.19 10.98
C LEU A 132 15.68 -8.11 9.76
N LYS A 133 14.56 -8.79 9.51
CA LYS A 133 14.35 -9.67 8.35
C LYS A 133 13.83 -8.91 7.13
N LEU A 134 13.29 -7.70 7.34
CA LEU A 134 12.80 -6.80 6.30
C LEU A 134 13.96 -5.91 5.81
N ASP A 135 15.04 -6.56 5.40
CA ASP A 135 16.30 -5.92 5.01
C ASP A 135 16.32 -5.49 3.54
N ASP A 136 17.51 -5.10 3.07
CA ASP A 136 17.73 -4.66 1.69
C ASP A 136 17.43 -5.76 0.66
N SER A 137 17.71 -7.03 1.01
CA SER A 137 17.42 -8.18 0.15
C SER A 137 15.93 -8.43 0.01
N PHE A 138 15.15 -8.23 1.08
CA PHE A 138 13.69 -8.27 1.01
C PHE A 138 13.16 -7.19 0.06
N LEU A 139 13.66 -5.95 0.20
CA LEU A 139 13.24 -4.84 -0.67
C LEU A 139 13.60 -5.06 -2.14
N ASP A 140 14.81 -5.53 -2.42
CA ASP A 140 15.24 -5.88 -3.77
C ASP A 140 14.28 -6.89 -4.40
N SER A 141 13.98 -7.97 -3.67
CA SER A 141 13.06 -9.02 -4.14
C SER A 141 11.64 -8.48 -4.37
N LEU A 142 11.16 -7.60 -3.49
CA LEU A 142 9.83 -7.01 -3.58
C LEU A 142 9.68 -6.08 -4.79
N ILE A 143 10.71 -5.27 -5.07
CA ILE A 143 10.71 -4.34 -6.22
C ILE A 143 10.94 -5.11 -7.53
N GLU A 144 11.83 -6.10 -7.54
CA GLU A 144 12.02 -6.99 -8.70
C GLU A 144 10.71 -7.68 -9.07
N LEU A 145 9.96 -8.18 -8.08
CA LEU A 145 8.65 -8.76 -8.29
C LEU A 145 7.65 -7.74 -8.88
N ALA A 146 7.66 -6.50 -8.42
CA ALA A 146 6.79 -5.45 -8.95
C ALA A 146 7.13 -5.08 -10.41
N LEU A 147 8.42 -5.03 -10.76
CA LEU A 147 8.87 -4.76 -12.12
C LEU A 147 8.59 -5.94 -13.07
N GLN A 148 8.81 -7.18 -12.61
CA GLN A 148 8.55 -8.39 -13.38
C GLN A 148 7.07 -8.50 -13.77
N PHE A 149 6.17 -8.10 -12.87
CA PHE A 149 4.73 -8.23 -13.04
C PHE A 149 4.01 -6.90 -13.32
N LYS A 150 4.72 -5.85 -13.74
CA LYS A 150 4.13 -4.53 -14.02
C LYS A 150 2.99 -4.55 -15.06
N ASP A 151 3.05 -5.48 -16.02
CA ASP A 151 2.06 -5.67 -17.09
C ASP A 151 1.09 -6.84 -16.80
N TYR A 152 1.09 -7.37 -15.58
CA TYR A 152 0.28 -8.53 -15.21
C TYR A 152 -1.18 -8.15 -14.98
N TYR A 153 -2.09 -9.01 -15.44
CA TYR A 153 -3.53 -8.70 -15.45
C TYR A 153 -4.27 -9.14 -14.18
N GLU A 154 -3.69 -10.01 -13.34
CA GLU A 154 -4.36 -10.44 -12.11
C GLU A 154 -4.27 -9.37 -11.02
N THR A 155 -5.38 -8.67 -10.82
CA THR A 155 -5.46 -7.54 -9.89
C THR A 155 -5.13 -7.92 -8.45
N ASN A 156 -5.51 -9.11 -8.00
CA ASN A 156 -5.36 -9.51 -6.59
C ASN A 156 -3.88 -9.66 -6.20
N PHE A 157 -3.07 -10.23 -7.09
CA PHE A 157 -1.63 -10.37 -6.87
C PHE A 157 -0.97 -8.99 -6.79
N ILE A 158 -1.25 -8.15 -7.79
CA ILE A 158 -0.71 -6.80 -7.88
C ILE A 158 -1.10 -5.97 -6.66
N HIS A 159 -2.38 -5.94 -6.28
CA HIS A 159 -2.80 -5.21 -5.09
C HIS A 159 -2.09 -5.69 -3.83
N SER A 160 -2.01 -7.01 -3.63
CA SER A 160 -1.33 -7.57 -2.47
C SER A 160 0.14 -7.20 -2.41
N LEU A 161 0.81 -7.11 -3.56
CA LEU A 161 2.19 -6.67 -3.68
C LEU A 161 2.37 -5.20 -3.26
N TYR A 162 1.55 -4.30 -3.78
CA TYR A 162 1.61 -2.88 -3.42
C TYR A 162 1.22 -2.63 -1.96
N TYR A 163 0.22 -3.34 -1.44
CA TYR A 163 -0.12 -3.30 -0.01
C TYR A 163 1.03 -3.79 0.87
N THR A 164 1.84 -4.74 0.38
CA THR A 164 3.05 -5.19 1.08
C THR A 164 4.09 -4.07 1.10
N MET A 165 4.27 -3.33 0.00
CA MET A 165 5.15 -2.14 -0.04
C MET A 165 4.68 -1.03 0.92
N PHE A 166 3.38 -0.74 0.95
CA PHE A 166 2.80 0.25 1.87
C PHE A 166 2.95 -0.19 3.33
N GLY A 167 2.71 -1.47 3.60
CA GLY A 167 2.90 -2.07 4.91
C GLY A 167 4.37 -2.04 5.37
N TYR A 168 5.32 -2.24 4.45
CA TYR A 168 6.75 -2.06 4.73
C TYR A 168 7.03 -0.62 5.17
N GLN A 169 6.59 0.38 4.38
CA GLN A 169 6.80 1.79 4.72
C GLN A 169 6.19 2.16 6.07
N LYS A 170 4.99 1.64 6.39
CA LYS A 170 4.33 1.86 7.69
C LYS A 170 5.20 1.38 8.87
N ASN A 171 5.85 0.23 8.73
CA ASN A 171 6.51 -0.46 9.85
C ASN A 171 8.00 -0.12 9.98
N ILE A 172 8.63 0.40 8.93
CA ILE A 172 10.05 0.73 8.90
C ILE A 172 10.22 2.23 9.12
N ILE A 173 10.38 2.61 10.39
CA ILE A 173 10.60 4.01 10.80
C ILE A 173 12.08 4.37 10.60
N SER A 174 12.32 5.43 9.85
CA SER A 174 13.65 6.02 9.60
C SER A 174 13.70 7.48 10.06
N ASP A 175 14.90 7.95 10.46
CA ASP A 175 15.12 9.36 10.83
C ASP A 175 15.02 10.32 9.63
N GLY A 176 15.01 9.79 8.40
CA GLY A 176 14.76 10.50 7.15
C GLY A 176 13.82 9.70 6.26
N TYR A 177 14.07 9.70 4.95
CA TYR A 177 13.27 8.91 4.01
C TYR A 177 13.33 7.41 4.29
N SER A 178 12.19 6.76 4.09
CA SER A 178 12.06 5.30 4.16
C SER A 178 13.09 4.61 3.25
N PRO A 179 13.67 3.47 3.68
CA PRO A 179 14.54 2.65 2.82
C PRO A 179 13.89 2.30 1.46
N LEU A 180 12.55 2.21 1.41
CA LEU A 180 11.81 2.01 0.16
C LEU A 180 12.05 3.16 -0.83
N ILE A 181 12.01 4.41 -0.38
CA ILE A 181 12.25 5.59 -1.23
C ILE A 181 13.66 5.55 -1.79
N LEU A 182 14.64 5.32 -0.92
CA LEU A 182 16.05 5.26 -1.30
C LEU A 182 16.28 4.16 -2.34
N LYS A 183 15.65 3.00 -2.14
CA LYS A 183 15.75 1.87 -3.05
C LYS A 183 15.09 2.15 -4.40
N LEU A 184 13.87 2.71 -4.42
CA LEU A 184 13.18 3.10 -5.64
C LEU A 184 14.02 4.07 -6.49
N TYR A 185 14.70 5.04 -5.89
CA TYR A 185 15.59 5.94 -6.63
C TYR A 185 16.95 5.35 -7.01
N SER A 186 17.32 4.20 -6.45
CA SER A 186 18.54 3.48 -6.84
C SER A 186 18.34 2.58 -8.08
N ILE A 187 17.08 2.24 -8.41
CA ILE A 187 16.72 1.35 -9.51
C ILE A 187 16.17 2.18 -10.67
N LYS A 188 16.85 2.15 -11.82
CA LYS A 188 16.52 2.98 -12.99
C LYS A 188 15.11 2.74 -13.53
N GLU A 189 14.64 1.50 -13.46
CA GLU A 189 13.34 1.06 -14.00
C GLU A 189 12.18 1.24 -12.99
N ALA A 190 12.47 1.59 -11.73
CA ALA A 190 11.45 1.74 -10.70
C ALA A 190 10.29 2.69 -11.05
N PRO A 191 10.47 3.80 -11.80
CA PRO A 191 9.35 4.63 -12.28
C PRO A 191 8.23 3.86 -12.97
N GLU A 192 8.49 2.69 -13.55
CA GLU A 192 7.48 1.84 -14.20
C GLU A 192 6.44 1.25 -13.22
N ILE A 193 6.71 1.31 -11.91
CA ILE A 193 5.79 0.95 -10.82
C ILE A 193 4.77 2.08 -10.57
N GLY A 194 5.09 3.32 -10.98
CA GLY A 194 4.27 4.51 -10.77
C GLY A 194 2.83 4.41 -11.26
N PRO A 195 2.55 3.94 -12.49
CA PRO A 195 1.18 3.85 -13.01
C PRO A 195 0.23 3.02 -12.14
N GLU A 196 0.71 1.92 -11.56
CA GLU A 196 -0.15 1.07 -10.74
C GLU A 196 -0.36 1.64 -9.33
N LEU A 197 0.60 2.39 -8.76
CA LEU A 197 0.35 3.21 -7.56
C LEU A 197 -0.83 4.16 -7.77
N ILE A 198 -0.89 4.78 -8.95
CA ILE A 198 -1.95 5.73 -9.34
C ILE A 198 -3.27 5.00 -9.59
N SER A 199 -3.23 3.86 -10.29
CA SER A 199 -4.36 2.95 -10.51
C SER A 199 -5.02 2.54 -9.20
N LEU A 200 -4.22 2.17 -8.19
CA LEU A 200 -4.70 1.81 -6.86
C LEU A 200 -5.37 3.00 -6.13
N LEU A 201 -4.75 4.18 -6.18
CA LEU A 201 -5.33 5.39 -5.60
C LEU A 201 -6.68 5.74 -6.25
N ASN A 202 -6.81 5.54 -7.56
CA ASN A 202 -8.02 5.85 -8.32
C ASN A 202 -9.24 5.01 -7.90
N ARG A 203 -9.04 3.82 -7.32
CA ARG A 203 -10.12 2.89 -6.94
C ARG A 203 -10.86 3.26 -5.65
N SER A 204 -10.49 4.37 -5.00
CA SER A 204 -11.13 5.01 -3.82
C SER A 204 -11.23 4.18 -2.53
N ASN A 205 -11.11 2.85 -2.58
CA ASN A 205 -11.13 1.95 -1.42
C ASN A 205 -9.89 1.06 -1.40
N LEU A 206 -8.77 1.62 -0.93
CA LEU A 206 -7.58 0.81 -0.64
C LEU A 206 -7.88 -0.09 0.57
N GLU A 207 -7.65 -1.40 0.40
CA GLU A 207 -7.82 -2.35 1.50
C GLU A 207 -6.78 -2.13 2.60
N TYR A 208 -6.97 -2.80 3.75
CA TYR A 208 -6.05 -2.79 4.89
C TYR A 208 -5.75 -1.40 5.49
N ASN A 209 -6.60 -0.40 5.21
CA ASN A 209 -6.40 1.00 5.61
C ASN A 209 -5.07 1.60 5.12
N MET A 210 -4.63 1.24 3.91
CA MET A 210 -3.32 1.65 3.37
C MET A 210 -3.33 2.98 2.61
N LEU A 211 -4.47 3.69 2.56
CA LEU A 211 -4.57 5.01 1.91
C LEU A 211 -3.54 6.03 2.46
N PRO A 212 -3.36 6.18 3.78
CA PRO A 212 -2.33 7.08 4.33
C PRO A 212 -0.93 6.75 3.84
N GLN A 213 -0.57 5.47 3.76
CA GLN A 213 0.74 5.02 3.32
C GLN A 213 0.93 5.25 1.82
N CYS A 214 -0.09 4.99 1.00
CA CYS A 214 -0.05 5.29 -0.42
C CYS A 214 0.19 6.79 -0.67
N LEU A 215 -0.57 7.67 0.00
CA LEU A 215 -0.40 9.12 -0.10
C LEU A 215 0.97 9.58 0.44
N SER A 216 1.42 9.01 1.56
CA SER A 216 2.75 9.29 2.13
C SER A 216 3.87 8.89 1.16
N LEU A 217 3.79 7.72 0.53
CA LEU A 217 4.75 7.27 -0.47
C LEU A 217 4.82 8.25 -1.65
N ILE A 218 3.66 8.62 -2.21
CA ILE A 218 3.59 9.58 -3.31
C ILE A 218 4.22 10.91 -2.89
N ASN A 219 3.88 11.42 -1.71
CA ASN A 219 4.42 12.66 -1.18
C ASN A 219 5.95 12.61 -1.02
N ASP A 220 6.46 11.53 -0.43
CA ASP A 220 7.90 11.31 -0.23
C ASP A 220 8.64 11.22 -1.56
N LEU A 221 8.05 10.60 -2.59
CA LEU A 221 8.65 10.51 -3.92
C LEU A 221 8.84 11.91 -4.55
N PHE A 222 7.84 12.80 -4.48
CA PHE A 222 7.99 14.18 -4.97
C PHE A 222 8.97 15.00 -4.12
N THR A 223 8.91 14.86 -2.80
CA THR A 223 9.77 15.60 -1.87
C THR A 223 11.23 15.23 -2.09
N TYR A 224 11.52 13.92 -2.21
CA TYR A 224 12.86 13.40 -2.45
C TYR A 224 13.44 13.93 -3.77
N SER A 225 12.67 13.91 -4.86
CA SER A 225 13.10 14.49 -6.15
C SER A 225 13.47 15.96 -6.02
N THR A 226 12.68 16.74 -5.28
CA THR A 226 12.90 18.18 -5.09
C THR A 226 14.16 18.45 -4.26
N GLU A 227 14.30 17.80 -3.11
CA GLU A 227 15.40 18.03 -2.17
C GLU A 227 16.75 17.57 -2.74
N HIS A 228 16.75 16.46 -3.47
CA HIS A 228 17.96 15.89 -4.05
C HIS A 228 18.25 16.34 -5.49
N GLN A 229 17.36 17.15 -6.10
CA GLN A 229 17.49 17.67 -7.47
C GLN A 229 17.68 16.56 -8.52
N ILE A 230 16.93 15.47 -8.38
CA ILE A 230 16.93 14.34 -9.31
C ILE A 230 15.61 14.28 -10.08
N PRO A 231 15.54 13.54 -11.21
CA PRO A 231 14.30 13.42 -11.99
C PRO A 231 13.12 12.95 -11.13
N CYS A 232 11.92 13.46 -11.45
CA CYS A 232 10.70 13.03 -10.80
C CYS A 232 10.45 11.54 -11.05
N PHE A 233 9.97 10.82 -10.03
CA PHE A 233 9.61 9.41 -10.17
C PHE A 233 8.43 9.21 -11.14
N PHE A 234 7.46 10.12 -11.14
CA PHE A 234 6.27 10.04 -12.00
C PHE A 234 6.50 10.76 -13.33
N PHE A 235 5.98 10.18 -14.43
CA PHE A 235 6.01 10.86 -15.71
C PHE A 235 5.00 12.03 -15.75
N THR A 236 5.17 12.95 -16.69
CA THR A 236 4.29 14.11 -16.87
C THR A 236 2.79 13.76 -16.92
N LEU A 237 2.42 12.69 -17.62
CA LEU A 237 1.02 12.24 -17.72
C LEU A 237 0.52 11.64 -16.39
N ASP A 238 1.36 10.89 -15.69
CA ASP A 238 1.06 10.31 -14.38
C ASP A 238 0.73 11.40 -13.37
N ILE A 239 1.52 12.48 -13.36
CA ILE A 239 1.30 13.65 -12.49
C ILE A 239 -0.07 14.31 -12.79
N LYS A 240 -0.49 14.38 -14.06
CA LYS A 240 -1.81 14.92 -14.43
C LYS A 240 -2.95 14.06 -13.90
N VAL A 241 -2.84 12.74 -14.10
CA VAL A 241 -3.83 11.78 -13.58
C VAL A 241 -3.89 11.83 -12.05
N LEU A 242 -2.75 11.94 -11.38
CA LEU A 242 -2.69 12.15 -9.93
C LEU A 242 -3.44 13.41 -9.50
N ILE A 243 -3.22 14.55 -10.17
CA ILE A 243 -3.95 15.79 -9.87
C ILE A 243 -5.45 15.60 -10.06
N ASP A 244 -5.88 14.96 -11.15
CA ASP A 244 -7.31 14.71 -11.41
C ASP A 244 -7.94 13.83 -10.32
N ILE A 245 -7.26 12.78 -9.88
CA ILE A 245 -7.71 11.93 -8.78
C ILE A 245 -7.78 12.75 -7.49
N ILE A 246 -6.72 13.47 -7.12
CA ILE A 246 -6.66 14.23 -5.86
C ILE A 246 -7.78 15.29 -5.80
N ILE A 247 -8.00 16.05 -6.87
CA ILE A 247 -9.08 17.04 -6.94
C ILE A 247 -10.44 16.36 -6.78
N ARG A 248 -10.65 15.24 -7.48
CA ARG A 248 -11.90 14.47 -7.40
C ARG A 248 -12.15 13.97 -5.98
N GLU A 249 -11.15 13.38 -5.33
CA GLU A 249 -11.28 12.87 -3.97
C GLU A 249 -11.55 14.01 -2.98
N ILE A 250 -10.77 15.10 -2.99
CA ILE A 250 -11.01 16.25 -2.09
C ILE A 250 -12.45 16.77 -2.21
N ASN A 251 -13.00 16.82 -3.42
CA ASN A 251 -14.36 17.30 -3.69
C ASN A 251 -15.45 16.31 -3.25
N ASN A 252 -15.18 15.00 -3.33
CA ASN A 252 -16.17 13.95 -3.07
C ASN A 252 -16.16 13.44 -1.64
N LEU A 253 -15.09 13.68 -0.88
CA LEU A 253 -14.97 13.28 0.53
C LEU A 253 -16.00 13.99 1.42
N ASP A 254 -16.61 13.23 2.33
CA ASP A 254 -17.57 13.73 3.33
C ASP A 254 -16.97 14.86 4.19
N GLU A 255 -17.79 15.82 4.64
CA GLU A 255 -17.39 17.10 5.28
C GLU A 255 -16.33 17.00 6.39
N LEU A 256 -16.16 15.84 7.05
CA LEU A 256 -15.21 15.61 8.14
C LEU A 256 -14.25 14.41 7.89
N ASP A 257 -14.13 13.96 6.64
CA ASP A 257 -13.27 12.81 6.34
C ASP A 257 -11.79 13.14 6.63
N PRO A 258 -11.12 12.33 7.48
CA PRO A 258 -9.75 12.58 7.89
C PRO A 258 -8.73 12.34 6.77
N SER A 259 -9.08 11.76 5.62
CA SER A 259 -8.14 11.62 4.50
C SER A 259 -7.96 12.92 3.72
N ARG A 260 -8.87 13.90 3.85
CA ARG A 260 -8.85 15.15 3.07
C ARG A 260 -7.54 15.91 3.22
N TRP A 261 -7.02 16.04 4.44
CA TRP A 261 -5.78 16.77 4.66
C TRP A 261 -4.58 16.06 4.02
N GLN A 262 -4.57 14.72 3.98
CA GLN A 262 -3.50 13.94 3.33
C GLN A 262 -3.49 14.18 1.81
N PHE A 263 -4.67 14.21 1.18
CA PHE A 263 -4.79 14.59 -0.23
C PHE A 263 -4.32 16.02 -0.49
N LEU A 264 -4.66 16.96 0.39
CA LEU A 264 -4.22 18.35 0.29
C LEU A 264 -2.70 18.49 0.46
N GLU A 265 -2.07 17.70 1.33
CA GLU A 265 -0.62 17.68 1.48
C GLU A 265 0.07 17.21 0.19
N VAL A 266 -0.38 16.10 -0.39
CA VAL A 266 0.14 15.62 -1.68
C VAL A 266 -0.04 16.69 -2.77
N LEU A 267 -1.23 17.30 -2.87
CA LEU A 267 -1.49 18.38 -3.83
C LEU A 267 -0.54 19.58 -3.63
N SER A 268 -0.32 19.97 -2.38
CA SER A 268 0.59 21.05 -2.01
C SER A 268 2.02 20.74 -2.48
N THR A 269 2.49 19.51 -2.29
CA THR A 269 3.83 19.06 -2.72
C THR A 269 3.95 19.03 -4.24
N ILE A 270 2.93 18.54 -4.96
CA ILE A 270 2.91 18.54 -6.42
C ILE A 270 2.99 19.97 -6.98
N ILE A 271 2.22 20.91 -6.41
CA ILE A 271 2.20 22.31 -6.87
C ILE A 271 3.54 23.02 -6.64
N ASP A 272 4.26 22.67 -5.58
CA ASP A 272 5.61 23.18 -5.31
C ASP A 272 6.68 22.54 -6.20
N HIS A 273 6.39 21.38 -6.79
CA HIS A 273 7.35 20.64 -7.61
C HIS A 273 7.62 21.35 -8.95
N ASN A 274 8.89 21.35 -9.36
CA ASN A 274 9.33 22.05 -10.59
C ASN A 274 8.59 21.54 -11.85
N GLU A 275 8.25 20.25 -11.90
CA GLU A 275 7.50 19.63 -13.01
C GLU A 275 6.15 20.30 -13.26
N TYR A 276 5.39 20.63 -12.21
CA TYR A 276 4.08 21.29 -12.35
C TYR A 276 4.21 22.68 -12.99
N SER A 277 5.31 23.37 -12.68
CA SER A 277 5.62 24.68 -13.25
C SER A 277 6.32 24.62 -14.61
N SER A 278 6.62 23.43 -15.12
CA SER A 278 7.36 23.27 -16.37
C SER A 278 6.49 23.64 -17.60
N PRO A 279 7.08 24.21 -18.66
CA PRO A 279 6.34 24.49 -19.90
C PRO A 279 5.75 23.22 -20.53
N ASN A 280 6.50 22.12 -20.52
CA ASN A 280 6.09 20.84 -21.11
C ASN A 280 4.86 20.26 -20.41
N PHE A 281 4.76 20.40 -19.09
CA PHE A 281 3.60 19.94 -18.33
C PHE A 281 2.30 20.68 -18.72
N ASN A 282 2.41 21.94 -19.13
CA ASN A 282 1.28 22.85 -19.29
C ASN A 282 0.82 23.02 -20.75
N ASN A 283 1.49 22.37 -21.71
CA ASN A 283 1.25 22.58 -23.15
C ASN A 283 0.16 21.70 -23.79
N ASP A 284 -0.46 20.76 -23.07
CA ASP A 284 -1.46 19.83 -23.64
C ASP A 284 -2.86 20.44 -23.87
N SER A 285 -3.01 21.76 -23.80
CA SER A 285 -4.30 22.46 -23.96
C SER A 285 -4.41 23.30 -25.24
N LYS A 286 -3.50 23.13 -26.20
CA LYS A 286 -3.63 23.76 -27.52
C LYS A 286 -4.32 22.83 -28.51
N ASP A 287 -5.57 23.13 -28.84
CA ASP A 287 -6.11 22.80 -30.16
C ASP A 287 -5.16 23.38 -31.22
N ASP A 288 -4.73 22.55 -32.17
CA ASP A 288 -3.72 22.81 -33.22
C ASP A 288 -4.04 23.97 -34.20
N ASN A 289 -5.02 24.84 -33.91
CA ASN A 289 -5.52 25.86 -34.84
C ASN A 289 -5.28 27.32 -34.42
N THR A 290 -4.33 27.59 -33.52
CA THR A 290 -3.93 28.97 -33.22
C THR A 290 -2.44 29.21 -33.45
N ASN A 291 -2.12 29.68 -34.65
CA ASN A 291 -0.90 30.43 -34.95
C ASN A 291 -0.92 31.74 -34.15
N ASN A 292 -0.30 31.76 -32.97
CA ASN A 292 0.16 32.98 -32.32
C ASN A 292 1.37 32.68 -31.42
N ASN A 293 2.41 33.47 -31.59
CA ASN A 293 3.74 33.36 -30.96
C ASN A 293 3.81 33.83 -29.48
N ASP A 294 2.69 33.79 -28.76
CA ASP A 294 2.67 34.05 -27.32
C ASP A 294 2.25 32.77 -26.59
N GLU A 295 3.22 31.99 -26.11
CA GLU A 295 2.96 30.82 -25.26
C GLU A 295 2.40 31.27 -23.90
N ILE A 296 1.09 31.43 -23.82
CA ILE A 296 0.39 31.52 -22.53
C ILE A 296 0.42 30.12 -21.91
N ILE A 297 1.43 29.84 -21.10
CA ILE A 297 1.56 28.61 -20.29
C ILE A 297 0.40 28.56 -19.28
N SER A 298 -0.72 27.91 -19.59
CA SER A 298 -1.80 27.74 -18.60
C SER A 298 -1.44 26.60 -17.66
N PHE A 299 -1.38 26.86 -16.34
CA PHE A 299 -1.14 25.80 -15.35
C PHE A 299 -2.26 24.74 -15.41
N TYR A 300 -1.90 23.46 -15.52
CA TYR A 300 -2.86 22.36 -15.60
C TYR A 300 -3.87 22.41 -14.44
N LYS A 301 -5.17 22.38 -14.76
CA LYS A 301 -6.27 22.31 -13.78
C LYS A 301 -6.29 23.42 -12.71
N ILE A 302 -5.58 24.53 -12.90
CA ILE A 302 -5.46 25.58 -11.86
C ILE A 302 -6.81 26.13 -11.38
N ASP A 303 -7.78 26.30 -12.29
CA ASP A 303 -9.10 26.82 -11.94
C ASP A 303 -9.93 25.78 -11.18
N ASP A 304 -9.87 24.51 -11.58
CA ASP A 304 -10.52 23.40 -10.88
C ASP A 304 -9.95 23.25 -9.46
N ILE A 305 -8.63 23.32 -9.31
CA ILE A 305 -7.96 23.31 -8.00
C ILE A 305 -8.49 24.47 -7.14
N LYS A 306 -8.48 25.70 -7.67
CA LYS A 306 -8.96 26.86 -6.91
C LYS A 306 -10.41 26.71 -6.48
N ASN A 307 -11.28 26.24 -7.37
CA ASN A 307 -12.70 26.07 -7.08
C ASN A 307 -12.91 25.14 -5.88
N VAL A 308 -12.26 23.97 -5.88
CA VAL A 308 -12.34 23.03 -4.76
C VAL A 308 -11.77 23.63 -3.47
N LEU A 309 -10.64 24.32 -3.56
CA LEU A 309 -10.01 24.95 -2.38
C LEU A 309 -10.84 26.11 -1.81
N PHE A 310 -11.56 26.87 -2.62
CA PHE A 310 -12.46 27.92 -2.14
C PHE A 310 -13.63 27.38 -1.33
N LEU A 311 -14.23 26.27 -1.77
CA LEU A 311 -15.31 25.61 -1.04
C LEU A 311 -14.86 25.19 0.37
N LEU A 312 -13.65 24.65 0.49
CA LEU A 312 -13.06 24.29 1.80
C LEU A 312 -12.82 25.51 2.71
N ASN A 313 -12.77 26.72 2.14
CA ASN A 313 -12.56 27.96 2.86
C ASN A 313 -13.86 28.73 3.12
N GLU A 314 -15.04 28.16 2.90
CA GLU A 314 -16.29 28.74 3.37
C GLU A 314 -16.38 28.66 4.90
N ASP A 315 -16.97 29.67 5.56
CA ASP A 315 -16.98 29.81 7.03
C ASP A 315 -17.38 28.52 7.76
N ARG A 316 -18.44 27.86 7.27
CA ARG A 316 -18.92 26.57 7.81
C ARG A 316 -17.86 25.47 7.77
N ASN A 317 -17.15 25.34 6.66
CA ASN A 317 -16.14 24.29 6.47
C ASN A 317 -14.88 24.60 7.30
N GLN A 318 -14.52 25.88 7.43
CA GLN A 318 -13.39 26.30 8.27
C GLN A 318 -13.62 26.00 9.75
N GLU A 319 -14.85 26.18 10.24
CA GLU A 319 -15.20 25.87 11.63
C GLU A 319 -15.13 24.37 11.93
N LYS A 320 -15.48 23.53 10.95
CA LYS A 320 -15.58 22.08 11.09
C LYS A 320 -14.25 21.35 10.86
N ASP A 321 -13.50 21.76 9.84
CA ASP A 321 -12.21 21.19 9.45
C ASP A 321 -11.16 22.31 9.29
N PRO A 322 -10.69 22.89 10.41
CA PRO A 322 -9.74 24.00 10.39
C PRO A 322 -8.38 23.59 9.80
N HIS A 323 -8.01 22.31 9.89
CA HIS A 323 -6.72 21.83 9.41
C HIS A 323 -6.68 21.78 7.88
N SER A 324 -7.67 21.17 7.22
CA SER A 324 -7.77 21.18 5.76
C SER A 324 -7.92 22.60 5.21
N SER A 325 -8.69 23.46 5.88
CA SER A 325 -8.81 24.89 5.54
C SER A 325 -7.47 25.62 5.59
N MET A 326 -6.65 25.37 6.62
CA MET A 326 -5.31 25.96 6.74
C MET A 326 -4.41 25.55 5.57
N ILE A 327 -4.37 24.27 5.22
CA ILE A 327 -3.57 23.76 4.10
C ILE A 327 -4.09 24.34 2.78
N SER A 328 -5.41 24.34 2.58
CA SER A 328 -6.07 24.94 1.40
C SER A 328 -5.68 26.40 1.19
N LYS A 329 -5.69 27.23 2.24
CA LYS A 329 -5.22 28.63 2.17
C LYS A 329 -3.75 28.73 1.79
N SER A 330 -2.91 27.81 2.26
CA SER A 330 -1.50 27.75 1.88
C SER A 330 -1.34 27.47 0.39
N ILE A 331 -2.08 26.49 -0.15
CA ILE A 331 -2.07 26.14 -1.56
C ILE A 331 -2.57 27.30 -2.43
N LEU A 332 -3.68 27.94 -2.07
CA LEU A 332 -4.18 29.11 -2.81
C LEU A 332 -3.15 30.23 -2.92
N LYS A 333 -2.42 30.53 -1.83
CA LYS A 333 -1.33 31.52 -1.85
C LYS A 333 -0.22 31.14 -2.84
N LYS A 334 0.16 29.86 -2.91
CA LYS A 334 1.16 29.35 -3.85
C LYS A 334 0.70 29.52 -5.29
N LEU A 335 -0.55 29.15 -5.60
CA LEU A 335 -1.12 29.29 -6.94
C LEU A 335 -1.18 30.75 -7.40
N TYR A 336 -1.57 31.69 -6.53
CA TYR A 336 -1.53 33.11 -6.86
C TYR A 336 -0.11 33.61 -7.15
N LYS A 337 0.89 33.15 -6.39
CA LYS A 337 2.29 33.50 -6.62
C LYS A 337 2.77 32.99 -7.98
N LEU A 338 2.44 31.76 -8.35
CA LEU A 338 2.77 31.17 -9.66
C LEU A 338 2.18 31.98 -10.81
N GLN A 339 0.90 32.35 -10.73
CA GLN A 339 0.24 33.18 -11.75
C GLN A 339 0.85 34.59 -11.85
N GLN A 340 1.20 35.22 -10.72
CA GLN A 340 1.85 36.54 -10.72
C GLN A 340 3.24 36.49 -11.39
N GLN A 341 4.02 35.46 -11.09
CA GLN A 341 5.34 35.26 -11.71
C GLN A 341 5.22 35.09 -13.23
N GLN A 342 4.19 34.40 -13.70
CA GLN A 342 3.92 34.26 -15.13
C GLN A 342 3.51 35.59 -15.78
N GLN A 343 2.58 36.34 -15.17
CA GLN A 343 2.17 37.65 -15.69
C GLN A 343 3.33 38.64 -15.78
N GLN A 344 4.35 38.52 -14.90
CA GLN A 344 5.57 39.32 -14.98
C GLN A 344 6.51 38.86 -16.09
N LYS A 345 6.60 37.56 -16.37
CA LYS A 345 7.38 37.01 -17.49
C LYS A 345 6.79 37.45 -18.84
N ASN A 346 5.47 37.43 -19.00
CA ASN A 346 4.79 37.83 -20.25
C ASN A 346 4.82 39.35 -20.53
N LYS A 347 5.27 40.17 -19.56
CA LYS A 347 5.41 41.63 -19.70
C LYS A 347 6.83 42.09 -20.03
N LYS A 348 7.80 41.18 -20.01
CA LYS A 348 9.19 41.40 -20.41
C LYS A 348 9.39 40.85 -21.81
#